data_AF-A0A934JU96-F1
#
_entry.id   AF-A0A934JU96-F1
#
_cell.length_a   1.000
_cell.length_b   1.000
_cell.length_c   1.000
_cell.angle_alpha   90.00
_cell.angle_beta   90.00
_cell.angle_gamma   90.00
#
_symmetry.space_group_name_H-M   'P 1'
#
loop_
_entity.id
_entity.type
_entity.pdbx_description
1 polymer ?
#
loop_
_entity_poly.entity_id
_entity_poly.type
_entity_poly.pdbx_seq_one_letter_code
_entity_poly.pdbx_strand_id
1 'polypeptide(L)'
;TVDGTITNKNKALIHADQLLTLTSTNGDLINTDAIIESVTKATLKSNKLTNTGTLLTQDDSLTINATDIENQGSIQSHGLTITADSLENRTELGELYSTDTLDLTIDGTITNKDSALIHADNTLVLTSTNGDFFNTNAKIEAIGATTVNAQNVTNTGTLIVQDGRLTIGNGEEGTGKVDNQGTLQGKGLTITADVLENSTESGKLYSTDTLDLIVEGKVTNKDNALIHADKALALTSTNGDLVNSNATIESVTNTTLNSQKLTNSGKILAQD
;
A
#
# COMPACT_ATOMS: atom_id res chain seq x y z
N THR A 1 -6.51 25.78 -17.75
CA THR A 1 -6.94 26.26 -16.43
C THR A 1 -8.38 26.72 -16.49
N VAL A 2 -9.19 26.33 -15.53
CA VAL A 2 -10.60 26.72 -15.33
C VAL A 2 -10.74 27.16 -13.87
N ASP A 3 -11.47 28.24 -13.60
CA ASP A 3 -11.93 28.58 -12.25
C ASP A 3 -13.32 27.96 -12.07
N GLY A 4 -13.43 26.94 -11.22
CA GLY A 4 -14.57 26.03 -11.12
C GLY A 4 -14.34 24.68 -11.79
N THR A 5 -15.38 23.84 -11.76
CA THR A 5 -15.28 22.40 -12.05
C THR A 5 -15.04 22.08 -13.53
N ILE A 6 -14.07 21.20 -13.80
CA ILE A 6 -13.86 20.54 -15.09
C ILE A 6 -14.64 19.23 -15.09
N THR A 7 -15.54 19.03 -16.06
CA THR A 7 -16.33 17.79 -16.21
C THR A 7 -16.07 17.14 -17.57
N ASN A 8 -15.49 15.95 -17.57
CA ASN A 8 -15.34 15.05 -18.72
C ASN A 8 -16.25 13.84 -18.51
N LYS A 9 -17.23 13.62 -19.41
CA LYS A 9 -18.23 12.56 -19.24
C LYS A 9 -18.77 12.03 -20.56
N ASN A 10 -19.53 10.94 -20.51
CA ASN A 10 -20.27 10.39 -21.65
C ASN A 10 -19.36 10.00 -22.84
N LYS A 11 -18.29 9.27 -22.56
CA LYS A 11 -17.27 8.80 -23.51
C LYS A 11 -16.50 9.93 -24.20
N ALA A 12 -16.51 11.12 -23.61
CA ALA A 12 -15.71 12.23 -24.09
C ALA A 12 -14.20 11.94 -23.91
N LEU A 13 -13.41 12.56 -24.78
CA LEU A 13 -11.95 12.46 -24.79
C LEU A 13 -11.35 13.84 -24.60
N ILE A 14 -10.45 13.96 -23.62
CA ILE A 14 -9.48 15.05 -23.52
C ILE A 14 -8.12 14.43 -23.82
N HIS A 15 -7.44 14.92 -24.86
CA HIS A 15 -6.18 14.34 -25.37
C HIS A 15 -5.12 15.42 -25.59
N ALA A 16 -3.85 15.06 -25.37
CA ALA A 16 -2.70 15.83 -25.83
C ALA A 16 -1.56 14.92 -26.31
N ASP A 17 -0.92 15.28 -27.43
CA ASP A 17 0.27 14.57 -27.93
C ASP A 17 1.53 14.85 -27.08
N GLN A 18 1.50 15.92 -26.27
CA GLN A 18 2.58 16.34 -25.39
C GLN A 18 2.02 16.58 -23.98
N LEU A 19 2.59 17.53 -23.23
CA LEU A 19 2.14 17.88 -21.88
C LEU A 19 0.65 18.29 -21.87
N LEU A 20 -0.17 17.54 -21.15
CA LEU A 20 -1.51 17.95 -20.75
C LEU A 20 -1.46 18.61 -19.38
N THR A 21 -1.99 19.82 -19.24
CA THR A 21 -2.19 20.45 -17.92
C THR A 21 -3.65 20.83 -17.72
N LEU A 22 -4.31 20.16 -16.77
CA LEU A 22 -5.65 20.51 -16.32
C LEU A 22 -5.56 21.07 -14.91
N THR A 23 -6.02 22.30 -14.75
CA THR A 23 -6.06 22.98 -13.46
C THR A 23 -7.46 23.52 -13.26
N SER A 24 -8.17 22.95 -12.28
CA SER A 24 -9.46 23.38 -11.77
C SER A 24 -9.21 24.16 -10.48
N THR A 25 -9.09 25.48 -10.59
CA THR A 25 -8.93 26.35 -9.43
C THR A 25 -10.27 26.46 -8.71
N ASN A 26 -10.32 26.26 -7.39
CA ASN A 26 -11.54 26.33 -6.58
C ASN A 26 -12.66 25.33 -6.98
N GLY A 27 -12.36 24.30 -7.75
CA GLY A 27 -13.35 23.35 -8.23
C GLY A 27 -12.81 21.96 -8.44
N ASP A 28 -13.69 21.05 -8.86
CA ASP A 28 -13.37 19.63 -8.99
C ASP A 28 -12.95 19.25 -10.41
N LEU A 29 -12.28 18.11 -10.53
CA LEU A 29 -12.07 17.41 -11.80
C LEU A 29 -12.90 16.12 -11.76
N ILE A 30 -13.92 16.05 -12.62
CA ILE A 30 -14.82 14.91 -12.72
C ILE A 30 -14.57 14.21 -14.05
N ASN A 31 -14.11 12.96 -14.01
CA ASN A 31 -13.94 12.09 -15.16
C ASN A 31 -14.81 10.84 -15.02
N THR A 32 -15.94 10.80 -15.71
CA THR A 32 -16.97 9.76 -15.53
C THR A 32 -17.31 9.09 -16.84
N ASP A 33 -17.03 7.79 -16.97
CA ASP A 33 -17.22 7.05 -18.25
C ASP A 33 -16.56 7.79 -19.42
N ALA A 34 -15.35 8.32 -19.21
CA ALA A 34 -14.66 9.19 -20.17
C ALA A 34 -13.13 9.03 -20.05
N ILE A 35 -12.39 9.56 -21.03
CA ILE A 35 -10.94 9.41 -21.13
C ILE A 35 -10.28 10.79 -21.04
N ILE A 36 -9.29 10.91 -20.16
CA ILE A 36 -8.32 12.01 -20.15
C ILE A 36 -6.95 11.38 -20.37
N GLU A 37 -6.30 11.70 -21.48
CA GLU A 37 -5.01 11.10 -21.82
C GLU A 37 -3.97 12.11 -22.32
N SER A 38 -2.70 11.73 -22.16
CA SER A 38 -1.57 12.33 -22.86
C SER A 38 -0.64 11.22 -23.37
N VAL A 39 -0.02 11.43 -24.53
CA VAL A 39 1.03 10.52 -25.00
C VAL A 39 2.25 10.59 -24.10
N THR A 40 2.62 11.76 -23.60
CA THR A 40 3.84 11.95 -22.79
C THR A 40 3.53 12.13 -21.32
N LYS A 41 3.21 13.37 -20.91
CA LYS A 41 3.07 13.79 -19.53
C LYS A 41 1.74 14.47 -19.28
N ALA A 42 1.17 14.26 -18.10
CA ALA A 42 0.01 15.02 -17.64
C ALA A 42 0.22 15.54 -16.21
N THR A 43 -0.33 16.73 -15.96
CA THR A 43 -0.44 17.31 -14.62
C THR A 43 -1.87 17.75 -14.36
N LEU A 44 -2.48 17.17 -13.34
CA LEU A 44 -3.84 17.44 -12.92
C LEU A 44 -3.83 18.14 -11.57
N LYS A 45 -4.58 19.23 -11.46
CA LYS A 45 -4.80 19.95 -10.20
C LYS A 45 -6.27 20.27 -10.00
N SER A 46 -6.82 19.92 -8.84
CA SER A 46 -8.24 20.14 -8.48
C SER A 46 -8.43 20.22 -6.97
N ASN A 47 -9.63 20.58 -6.51
CA ASN A 47 -10.03 20.33 -5.13
C ASN A 47 -10.33 18.84 -4.96
N LYS A 48 -11.38 18.32 -5.61
CA LYS A 48 -11.64 16.88 -5.66
C LYS A 48 -11.40 16.31 -7.05
N LEU A 49 -10.77 15.15 -7.11
CA LEU A 49 -10.74 14.30 -8.32
C LEU A 49 -11.71 13.13 -8.13
N THR A 50 -12.74 13.07 -8.97
CA THR A 50 -13.63 11.89 -9.06
C THR A 50 -13.38 11.20 -10.39
N ASN A 51 -12.84 9.98 -10.36
CA ASN A 51 -12.58 9.19 -11.55
C ASN A 51 -13.40 7.89 -11.54
N THR A 52 -14.24 7.70 -12.54
CA THR A 52 -14.86 6.41 -12.89
C THR A 52 -14.62 6.05 -14.36
N GLY A 53 -13.74 6.79 -15.03
CA GLY A 53 -13.29 6.56 -16.39
C GLY A 53 -11.81 6.20 -16.41
N THR A 54 -11.09 6.68 -17.42
CA THR A 54 -9.65 6.46 -17.57
C THR A 54 -8.88 7.77 -17.50
N LEU A 55 -7.85 7.81 -16.67
CA LEU A 55 -6.76 8.80 -16.73
C LEU A 55 -5.50 8.07 -17.17
N LEU A 56 -4.86 8.50 -18.25
CA LEU A 56 -3.73 7.78 -18.85
C LEU A 56 -2.61 8.72 -19.28
N THR A 57 -1.37 8.33 -19.00
CA THR A 57 -0.21 8.81 -19.77
C THR A 57 0.56 7.64 -20.34
N GLN A 58 0.87 7.67 -21.63
CA GLN A 58 1.41 6.50 -22.33
C GLN A 58 2.92 6.30 -22.08
N ASP A 59 3.71 7.39 -22.10
CA ASP A 59 5.18 7.28 -22.13
C ASP A 59 5.93 7.76 -20.87
N ASP A 60 5.51 8.87 -20.23
CA ASP A 60 6.31 9.54 -19.19
C ASP A 60 5.62 9.52 -17.82
N SER A 61 4.86 10.55 -17.47
CA SER A 61 4.40 10.68 -16.08
C SER A 61 3.04 11.34 -15.93
N LEU A 62 2.29 10.91 -14.93
CA LEU A 62 1.06 11.53 -14.48
C LEU A 62 1.28 12.06 -13.07
N THR A 63 1.14 13.37 -12.89
CA THR A 63 1.16 14.01 -11.58
C THR A 63 -0.23 14.51 -11.22
N ILE A 64 -0.77 14.10 -10.08
CA ILE A 64 -2.08 14.51 -9.58
C ILE A 64 -1.90 15.25 -8.26
N ASN A 65 -2.42 16.47 -8.18
CA ASN A 65 -2.48 17.26 -6.95
C ASN A 65 -3.96 17.58 -6.66
N ALA A 66 -4.51 16.97 -5.62
CA ALA A 66 -5.90 17.22 -5.21
C ALA A 66 -5.98 17.40 -3.70
N THR A 67 -7.10 17.88 -3.18
CA THR A 67 -7.44 17.72 -1.76
C THR A 67 -7.96 16.30 -1.52
N ASP A 68 -8.95 15.86 -2.30
CA ASP A 68 -9.55 14.53 -2.17
C ASP A 68 -9.52 13.79 -3.50
N ILE A 69 -9.26 12.48 -3.46
CA ILE A 69 -9.30 11.62 -4.65
C ILE A 69 -10.23 10.44 -4.39
N GLU A 70 -11.24 10.30 -5.24
CA GLU A 70 -12.07 9.11 -5.33
C GLU A 70 -11.86 8.43 -6.69
N ASN A 71 -11.24 7.26 -6.67
CA ASN A 71 -11.01 6.45 -7.84
C ASN A 71 -11.85 5.16 -7.82
N GLN A 72 -12.66 4.98 -8.86
CA GLN A 72 -13.47 3.80 -9.18
C GLN A 72 -13.31 3.39 -10.64
N GLY A 73 -12.36 4.02 -11.34
CA GLY A 73 -11.95 3.68 -12.69
C GLY A 73 -10.44 3.50 -12.70
N SER A 74 -9.83 3.71 -13.85
CA SER A 74 -8.40 3.42 -14.02
C SER A 74 -7.57 4.70 -14.09
N ILE A 75 -6.48 4.75 -13.33
CA ILE A 75 -5.44 5.79 -13.38
C ILE A 75 -4.13 5.07 -13.68
N GLN A 76 -3.62 5.26 -14.90
CA GLN A 76 -2.45 4.53 -15.41
C GLN A 76 -1.36 5.47 -15.93
N SER A 77 -0.10 5.13 -15.68
CA SER A 77 1.05 5.91 -16.15
C SER A 77 2.33 5.07 -16.28
N HIS A 78 3.37 5.62 -16.91
CA HIS A 78 4.71 5.10 -16.73
C HIS A 78 5.27 5.46 -15.36
N GLY A 79 5.21 6.74 -14.94
CA GLY A 79 5.45 7.17 -13.56
C GLY A 79 4.25 7.92 -12.98
N LEU A 80 3.69 7.45 -11.86
CA LEU A 80 2.51 8.04 -11.24
C LEU A 80 2.87 8.66 -9.88
N THR A 81 2.62 9.96 -9.75
CA THR A 81 2.78 10.69 -8.48
C THR A 81 1.45 11.32 -8.09
N ILE A 82 1.00 11.05 -6.87
CA ILE A 82 -0.23 11.58 -6.31
C ILE A 82 0.07 12.28 -4.98
N THR A 83 -0.35 13.53 -4.88
CA THR A 83 -0.36 14.29 -3.63
C THR A 83 -1.78 14.72 -3.30
N ALA A 84 -2.28 14.33 -2.13
CA ALA A 84 -3.61 14.74 -1.66
C ALA A 84 -3.75 14.73 -0.14
N ASP A 85 -4.87 15.23 0.36
CA ASP A 85 -5.23 15.12 1.78
C ASP A 85 -5.90 13.77 2.07
N SER A 86 -6.65 13.22 1.10
CA SER A 86 -7.22 11.88 1.21
C SER A 86 -7.27 11.15 -0.13
N LEU A 87 -7.16 9.81 -0.08
CA LEU A 87 -7.26 8.95 -1.26
C LEU A 87 -8.11 7.71 -0.96
N GLU A 88 -9.15 7.51 -1.76
CA GLU A 88 -9.95 6.29 -1.78
C GLU A 88 -9.93 5.65 -3.18
N ASN A 89 -9.35 4.46 -3.27
CA ASN A 89 -9.39 3.59 -4.43
C ASN A 89 -10.32 2.41 -4.13
N ARG A 90 -11.39 2.23 -4.90
CA ARG A 90 -12.41 1.20 -4.63
C ARG A 90 -12.99 0.59 -5.90
N THR A 91 -13.65 -0.55 -5.75
CA THR A 91 -14.24 -1.40 -6.81
C THR A 91 -13.20 -2.17 -7.62
N GLU A 92 -13.64 -3.24 -8.28
CA GLU A 92 -12.81 -4.05 -9.19
C GLU A 92 -12.27 -3.28 -10.39
N LEU A 93 -12.86 -2.13 -10.74
CA LEU A 93 -12.39 -1.23 -11.80
C LEU A 93 -11.44 -0.14 -11.27
N GLY A 94 -11.35 0.01 -9.94
CA GLY A 94 -10.51 1.00 -9.27
C GLY A 94 -9.04 0.59 -9.33
N GLU A 95 -8.28 1.21 -10.22
CA GLU A 95 -6.87 0.91 -10.44
C GLU A 95 -6.01 2.17 -10.32
N LEU A 96 -4.94 2.07 -9.54
CA LEU A 96 -3.77 2.95 -9.62
C LEU A 96 -2.61 2.10 -10.15
N TYR A 97 -2.16 2.36 -11.37
CA TYR A 97 -1.22 1.48 -12.07
C TYR A 97 -0.03 2.26 -12.61
N SER A 98 1.18 1.85 -12.26
CA SER A 98 2.42 2.42 -12.76
C SER A 98 3.33 1.34 -13.35
N THR A 99 3.91 1.58 -14.54
CA THR A 99 4.93 0.70 -15.14
C THR A 99 6.37 1.05 -14.72
N ASP A 100 6.53 2.04 -13.83
CA ASP A 100 7.75 2.35 -13.11
C ASP A 100 7.40 2.66 -11.65
N THR A 101 7.57 3.90 -11.21
CA THR A 101 7.38 4.30 -9.82
C THR A 101 5.95 4.75 -9.59
N LEU A 102 5.34 4.29 -8.48
CA LEU A 102 4.10 4.81 -7.94
C LEU A 102 4.38 5.45 -6.59
N ASP A 103 4.23 6.77 -6.51
CA ASP A 103 4.42 7.54 -5.28
C ASP A 103 3.10 8.18 -4.84
N LEU A 104 2.56 7.72 -3.71
CA LEU A 104 1.41 8.31 -3.05
C LEU A 104 1.89 9.03 -1.79
N THR A 105 1.80 10.36 -1.81
CA THR A 105 2.05 11.22 -0.64
C THR A 105 0.75 11.85 -0.20
N ILE A 106 0.09 11.24 0.79
CA ILE A 106 -1.22 11.62 1.27
C ILE A 106 -1.09 12.16 2.71
N ASP A 107 -1.73 13.30 3.01
CA ASP A 107 -1.67 13.88 4.36
C ASP A 107 -2.48 13.04 5.35
N GLY A 108 -3.74 12.77 5.03
CA GLY A 108 -4.62 11.90 5.79
C GLY A 108 -4.63 10.47 5.25
N THR A 109 -5.80 9.85 5.28
CA THR A 109 -5.95 8.41 5.08
C THR A 109 -5.79 7.98 3.62
N ILE A 110 -5.11 6.84 3.43
CA ILE A 110 -5.11 6.06 2.18
C ILE A 110 -6.02 4.84 2.37
N THR A 111 -7.01 4.67 1.49
CA THR A 111 -7.90 3.52 1.47
C THR A 111 -7.87 2.84 0.11
N ASN A 112 -7.51 1.56 0.09
CA ASN A 112 -7.65 0.64 -1.04
C ASN A 112 -8.63 -0.47 -0.64
N LYS A 113 -9.78 -0.60 -1.31
CA LYS A 113 -10.83 -1.52 -0.87
C LYS A 113 -11.69 -2.08 -1.99
N ASP A 114 -12.56 -3.04 -1.66
CA ASP A 114 -13.61 -3.55 -2.54
C ASP A 114 -13.05 -4.08 -3.88
N SER A 115 -12.02 -4.94 -3.81
CA SER A 115 -11.31 -5.54 -4.94
C SER A 115 -10.45 -4.60 -5.80
N ALA A 116 -10.23 -3.36 -5.35
CA ALA A 116 -9.39 -2.39 -6.07
C ALA A 116 -7.91 -2.79 -6.09
N LEU A 117 -7.18 -2.26 -7.07
CA LEU A 117 -5.77 -2.54 -7.33
C LEU A 117 -4.91 -1.28 -7.19
N ILE A 118 -3.78 -1.44 -6.50
CA ILE A 118 -2.63 -0.54 -6.57
C ILE A 118 -1.44 -1.35 -7.10
N HIS A 119 -0.79 -0.89 -8.16
CA HIS A 119 0.28 -1.62 -8.84
C HIS A 119 1.47 -0.74 -9.23
N ALA A 120 2.69 -1.26 -9.04
CA ALA A 120 3.92 -0.66 -9.55
C ALA A 120 4.93 -1.72 -10.08
N ASP A 121 5.42 -1.55 -11.31
CA ASP A 121 6.46 -2.44 -11.87
C ASP A 121 7.87 -2.16 -11.32
N ASN A 122 8.11 -1.03 -10.66
CA ASN A 122 9.39 -0.74 -10.01
C ASN A 122 9.18 -0.43 -8.53
N THR A 123 9.22 0.83 -8.12
CA THR A 123 9.11 1.21 -6.70
C THR A 123 7.70 1.64 -6.35
N LEU A 124 7.18 1.16 -5.23
CA LEU A 124 5.91 1.62 -4.64
C LEU A 124 6.17 2.32 -3.32
N VAL A 125 5.78 3.59 -3.23
CA VAL A 125 5.83 4.36 -1.98
C VAL A 125 4.42 4.78 -1.60
N LEU A 126 3.98 4.38 -0.40
CA LEU A 126 2.69 4.70 0.17
C LEU A 126 2.92 5.46 1.47
N THR A 127 2.75 6.78 1.45
CA THR A 127 2.93 7.65 2.61
C THR A 127 1.60 8.28 3.01
N SER A 128 1.12 7.95 4.20
CA SER A 128 -0.02 8.53 4.90
C SER A 128 0.53 9.31 6.10
N THR A 129 0.79 10.61 5.91
CA THR A 129 1.65 11.42 6.79
C THR A 129 1.08 11.56 8.21
N ASN A 130 -0.21 11.87 8.28
CA ASN A 130 -1.00 12.14 9.47
C ASN A 130 -2.26 11.25 9.50
N GLY A 131 -2.25 10.12 8.79
CA GLY A 131 -3.40 9.25 8.62
C GLY A 131 -3.08 7.76 8.75
N ASP A 132 -4.13 6.97 8.63
CA ASP A 132 -4.02 5.51 8.58
C ASP A 132 -3.89 5.02 7.13
N PHE A 133 -3.52 3.76 6.97
CA PHE A 133 -3.52 3.05 5.71
C PHE A 133 -4.39 1.78 5.81
N PHE A 134 -5.34 1.65 4.89
CA PHE A 134 -6.26 0.53 4.81
C PHE A 134 -6.13 -0.18 3.45
N ASN A 135 -5.80 -1.46 3.48
CA ASN A 135 -5.92 -2.37 2.34
C ASN A 135 -6.94 -3.46 2.69
N THR A 136 -8.22 -3.20 2.41
CA THR A 136 -9.33 -4.02 2.91
C THR A 136 -10.06 -4.75 1.81
N ASN A 137 -9.94 -6.08 1.76
CA ASN A 137 -10.47 -6.91 0.67
C ASN A 137 -10.05 -6.38 -0.72
N ALA A 138 -8.78 -5.97 -0.85
CA ALA A 138 -8.21 -5.37 -2.05
C ALA A 138 -6.79 -5.88 -2.30
N LYS A 139 -6.20 -5.46 -3.43
CA LYS A 139 -4.94 -5.98 -3.93
C LYS A 139 -3.92 -4.86 -4.09
N ILE A 140 -2.71 -5.14 -3.65
CA ILE A 140 -1.54 -4.30 -3.89
C ILE A 140 -0.44 -5.21 -4.41
N GLU A 141 0.10 -4.87 -5.56
CA GLU A 141 1.19 -5.59 -6.21
C GLU A 141 2.34 -4.65 -6.54
N ALA A 142 3.55 -5.09 -6.25
CA ALA A 142 4.74 -4.42 -6.73
C ALA A 142 5.77 -5.46 -7.17
N ILE A 143 6.58 -5.11 -8.18
CA ILE A 143 7.71 -5.96 -8.54
C ILE A 143 8.94 -5.57 -7.71
N GLY A 144 9.32 -4.30 -7.70
CA GLY A 144 10.47 -3.78 -6.95
C GLY A 144 10.15 -3.42 -5.50
N ALA A 145 10.99 -2.59 -4.87
CA ALA A 145 10.87 -2.30 -3.45
C ALA A 145 9.58 -1.51 -3.11
N THR A 146 8.97 -1.85 -1.97
CA THR A 146 7.74 -1.20 -1.50
C THR A 146 7.93 -0.67 -0.09
N THR A 147 7.52 0.57 0.14
CA THR A 147 7.46 1.18 1.47
C THR A 147 6.04 1.62 1.79
N VAL A 148 5.56 1.27 2.98
CA VAL A 148 4.30 1.75 3.56
C VAL A 148 4.61 2.51 4.85
N ASN A 149 4.32 3.80 4.86
CA ASN A 149 4.44 4.66 6.02
C ASN A 149 3.08 5.25 6.38
N ALA A 150 2.59 5.00 7.60
CA ALA A 150 1.28 5.46 8.08
C ALA A 150 1.25 5.46 9.61
N GLN A 151 0.29 6.16 10.22
CA GLN A 151 0.06 6.07 11.67
C GLN A 151 -0.35 4.67 12.09
N ASN A 152 -1.25 4.02 11.35
CA ASN A 152 -1.58 2.60 11.52
C ASN A 152 -1.77 1.95 10.15
N VAL A 153 -1.52 0.64 10.10
CA VAL A 153 -1.66 -0.18 8.89
C VAL A 153 -2.65 -1.30 9.17
N THR A 154 -3.72 -1.36 8.38
CA THR A 154 -4.68 -2.47 8.40
C THR A 154 -4.68 -3.18 7.05
N ASN A 155 -4.43 -4.48 7.05
CA ASN A 155 -4.45 -5.31 5.85
C ASN A 155 -5.38 -6.51 6.05
N THR A 156 -6.51 -6.53 5.35
CA THR A 156 -7.38 -7.72 5.21
C THR A 156 -7.36 -8.28 3.79
N GLY A 157 -6.69 -7.60 2.86
CA GLY A 157 -6.47 -8.01 1.48
C GLY A 157 -5.09 -8.66 1.26
N THR A 158 -4.49 -8.34 0.11
CA THR A 158 -3.15 -8.80 -0.25
C THR A 158 -2.25 -7.62 -0.57
N LEU A 159 -1.02 -7.65 -0.06
CA LEU A 159 0.09 -6.78 -0.45
C LEU A 159 1.28 -7.70 -0.76
N ILE A 160 1.61 -7.84 -2.04
CA ILE A 160 2.62 -8.77 -2.54
C ILE A 160 3.70 -8.00 -3.29
N VAL A 161 4.95 -8.18 -2.85
CA VAL A 161 6.14 -7.62 -3.47
C VAL A 161 6.97 -8.76 -4.07
N GLN A 162 7.09 -8.79 -5.40
CA GLN A 162 7.57 -10.00 -6.11
C GLN A 162 9.09 -10.19 -6.02
N ASP A 163 9.87 -9.14 -6.29
CA ASP A 163 11.36 -9.20 -6.29
C ASP A 163 12.01 -8.15 -5.37
N GLY A 164 11.20 -7.31 -4.72
CA GLY A 164 11.64 -6.28 -3.78
C GLY A 164 11.41 -6.61 -2.30
N ARG A 165 11.93 -5.74 -1.44
CA ARG A 165 11.59 -5.73 -0.01
C ARG A 165 10.25 -5.04 0.20
N LEU A 166 9.40 -5.61 1.04
CA LEU A 166 8.31 -4.88 1.67
C LEU A 166 8.79 -4.30 2.99
N THR A 167 8.73 -2.98 3.13
CA THR A 167 9.04 -2.27 4.38
C THR A 167 7.78 -1.56 4.87
N ILE A 168 7.37 -1.85 6.12
CA ILE A 168 6.28 -1.14 6.81
C ILE A 168 6.88 -0.37 7.98
N GLY A 169 6.59 0.93 8.05
CA GLY A 169 7.38 1.90 8.82
C GLY A 169 8.56 2.42 7.99
N ASN A 170 9.21 3.49 8.43
CA ASN A 170 10.29 4.14 7.66
C ASN A 170 11.69 3.97 8.30
N GLY A 171 11.85 3.01 9.21
CA GLY A 171 13.13 2.64 9.82
C GLY A 171 13.64 3.60 10.91
N GLU A 172 13.30 4.89 10.85
CA GLU A 172 13.55 5.88 11.91
C GLU A 172 12.37 6.04 12.85
N GLU A 173 11.15 5.98 12.30
CA GLU A 173 9.87 6.00 13.01
C GLU A 173 9.07 4.75 12.62
N GLY A 174 8.63 4.00 13.62
CA GLY A 174 7.71 2.88 13.42
C GLY A 174 6.29 3.39 13.08
N THR A 175 5.46 2.51 12.53
CA THR A 175 4.00 2.75 12.56
C THR A 175 3.44 2.43 13.95
N GLY A 176 2.27 2.93 14.32
CA GLY A 176 1.60 2.57 15.57
C GLY A 176 1.20 1.09 15.59
N LYS A 177 0.04 0.75 15.05
CA LYS A 177 -0.42 -0.65 14.94
C LYS A 177 -0.30 -1.17 13.50
N VAL A 178 0.28 -2.35 13.34
CA VAL A 178 0.06 -3.21 12.16
C VAL A 178 -0.95 -4.29 12.51
N ASP A 179 -2.13 -4.24 11.90
CA ASP A 179 -3.19 -5.23 11.99
C ASP A 179 -3.28 -6.00 10.67
N ASN A 180 -2.73 -7.20 10.65
CA ASN A 180 -2.73 -8.07 9.48
C ASN A 180 -3.69 -9.26 9.68
N GLN A 181 -4.73 -9.29 8.86
CA GLN A 181 -5.68 -10.40 8.70
C GLN A 181 -5.67 -10.96 7.26
N GLY A 182 -4.82 -10.40 6.40
CA GLY A 182 -4.58 -10.83 5.03
C GLY A 182 -3.11 -11.22 4.81
N THR A 183 -2.62 -11.08 3.60
CA THR A 183 -1.23 -11.43 3.26
C THR A 183 -0.38 -10.18 3.07
N LEU A 184 0.75 -10.12 3.78
CA LEU A 184 1.88 -9.22 3.55
C LEU A 184 3.07 -10.09 3.12
N GLN A 185 3.51 -9.92 1.88
CA GLN A 185 4.56 -10.74 1.29
C GLN A 185 5.61 -9.89 0.58
N GLY A 186 6.87 -10.28 0.72
CA GLY A 186 7.97 -9.70 -0.06
C GLY A 186 9.11 -10.69 -0.29
N LYS A 187 10.04 -10.34 -1.19
CA LYS A 187 11.33 -11.06 -1.26
C LYS A 187 12.01 -10.97 0.09
N GLY A 188 12.10 -9.77 0.64
CA GLY A 188 12.34 -9.56 2.06
C GLY A 188 11.16 -8.84 2.70
N LEU A 189 11.02 -8.91 4.02
CA LEU A 189 9.98 -8.19 4.75
C LEU A 189 10.55 -7.59 6.03
N THR A 190 10.33 -6.29 6.20
CA THR A 190 10.67 -5.55 7.41
C THR A 190 9.43 -4.83 7.92
N ILE A 191 9.12 -5.00 9.21
CA ILE A 191 8.05 -4.27 9.88
C ILE A 191 8.61 -3.61 11.13
N THR A 192 8.50 -2.29 11.20
CA THR A 192 8.79 -1.50 12.40
C THR A 192 7.47 -0.91 12.93
N ALA A 193 7.04 -1.30 14.13
CA ALA A 193 5.75 -0.88 14.67
C ALA A 193 5.71 -0.77 16.22
N ASP A 194 4.72 -0.09 16.79
CA ASP A 194 4.46 -0.15 18.24
C ASP A 194 3.77 -1.46 18.63
N VAL A 195 2.83 -1.93 17.82
CA VAL A 195 2.09 -3.17 18.05
C VAL A 195 1.93 -3.92 16.74
N LEU A 196 2.14 -5.24 16.78
CA LEU A 196 1.90 -6.13 15.64
C LEU A 196 0.87 -7.19 16.01
N GLU A 197 -0.24 -7.23 15.27
CA GLU A 197 -1.25 -8.28 15.34
C GLU A 197 -1.36 -8.97 13.99
N ASN A 198 -0.98 -10.25 13.95
CA ASN A 198 -1.17 -11.14 12.82
C ASN A 198 -2.21 -12.19 13.21
N SER A 199 -3.34 -12.22 12.51
CA SER A 199 -4.45 -13.09 12.88
C SER A 199 -5.22 -13.63 11.69
N THR A 200 -6.04 -14.65 11.94
CA THR A 200 -6.80 -15.44 10.95
C THR A 200 -5.92 -16.35 10.09
N GLU A 201 -6.53 -17.35 9.45
CA GLU A 201 -5.85 -18.28 8.53
C GLU A 201 -5.27 -17.57 7.29
N SER A 202 -5.86 -16.44 6.89
CA SER A 202 -5.36 -15.59 5.82
C SER A 202 -4.22 -14.68 6.25
N GLY A 203 -4.04 -14.48 7.57
CA GLY A 203 -3.01 -13.66 8.19
C GLY A 203 -1.62 -14.24 7.96
N LYS A 204 -0.91 -13.71 6.97
CA LYS A 204 0.44 -14.15 6.60
C LYS A 204 1.41 -12.97 6.58
N LEU A 205 2.51 -13.10 7.30
CA LEU A 205 3.74 -12.34 7.11
C LEU A 205 4.74 -13.29 6.46
N TYR A 206 5.01 -13.11 5.17
CA TYR A 206 5.72 -14.11 4.37
C TYR A 206 6.91 -13.49 3.64
N SER A 207 8.12 -13.93 3.98
CA SER A 207 9.35 -13.52 3.31
C SER A 207 10.00 -14.71 2.60
N THR A 208 10.43 -14.50 1.35
CA THR A 208 11.27 -15.49 0.62
C THR A 208 12.78 -15.26 0.81
N ASP A 209 13.15 -14.39 1.73
CA ASP A 209 14.51 -14.05 2.15
C ASP A 209 14.50 -13.85 3.68
N THR A 210 15.01 -12.73 4.19
CA THR A 210 14.96 -12.39 5.62
C THR A 210 13.63 -11.77 6.01
N LEU A 211 13.19 -12.06 7.22
CA LEU A 211 12.05 -11.40 7.88
C LEU A 211 12.53 -10.72 9.15
N ASP A 212 12.40 -9.39 9.20
CA ASP A 212 12.82 -8.56 10.32
C ASP A 212 11.60 -7.85 10.93
N LEU A 213 11.20 -8.24 12.13
CA LEU A 213 10.10 -7.65 12.88
C LEU A 213 10.66 -6.90 14.09
N ILE A 214 10.55 -5.58 14.09
CA ILE A 214 11.04 -4.69 15.14
C ILE A 214 9.82 -4.00 15.76
N VAL A 215 9.38 -4.50 16.91
CA VAL A 215 8.15 -4.05 17.54
C VAL A 215 8.45 -3.49 18.92
N GLU A 216 8.01 -2.27 19.20
CA GLU A 216 8.25 -1.64 20.49
C GLU A 216 7.46 -2.34 21.59
N GLY A 217 6.18 -2.59 21.34
CA GLY A 217 5.26 -3.26 22.26
C GLY A 217 4.97 -4.70 21.87
N LYS A 218 3.72 -5.11 22.06
CA LYS A 218 3.28 -6.50 21.99
C LYS A 218 3.24 -7.02 20.55
N VAL A 219 3.67 -8.27 20.37
CA VAL A 219 3.46 -9.04 19.14
C VAL A 219 2.47 -10.18 19.41
N THR A 220 1.43 -10.29 18.58
CA THR A 220 0.45 -11.37 18.64
C THR A 220 0.36 -12.07 17.29
N ASN A 221 0.56 -13.38 17.27
CA ASN A 221 0.31 -14.26 16.15
C ASN A 221 -0.76 -15.28 16.58
N LYS A 222 -1.94 -15.29 15.96
CA LYS A 222 -3.08 -16.09 16.45
C LYS A 222 -3.98 -16.63 15.34
N ASP A 223 -4.90 -17.51 15.70
CA ASP A 223 -6.02 -17.96 14.85
C ASP A 223 -5.57 -18.57 13.50
N ASN A 224 -4.59 -19.49 13.54
CA ASN A 224 -3.93 -20.15 12.40
C ASN A 224 -3.09 -19.23 11.50
N ALA A 225 -2.78 -18.02 11.95
CA ALA A 225 -1.90 -17.11 11.22
C ALA A 225 -0.46 -17.64 11.11
N LEU A 226 0.27 -17.13 10.11
CA LEU A 226 1.62 -17.54 9.75
C LEU A 226 2.58 -16.34 9.77
N ILE A 227 3.74 -16.54 10.41
CA ILE A 227 4.94 -15.72 10.27
C ILE A 227 6.03 -16.63 9.70
N HIS A 228 6.53 -16.33 8.51
CA HIS A 228 7.43 -17.20 7.75
C HIS A 228 8.60 -16.45 7.10
N ALA A 229 9.78 -17.07 7.12
CA ALA A 229 10.95 -16.63 6.34
C ALA A 229 11.66 -17.82 5.68
N ASP A 230 11.97 -17.72 4.38
CA ASP A 230 12.82 -18.71 3.69
C ASP A 230 14.30 -18.63 4.11
N LYS A 231 14.72 -17.58 4.82
CA LYS A 231 16.04 -17.49 5.46
C LYS A 231 15.92 -17.19 6.94
N ALA A 232 16.59 -16.15 7.43
CA ALA A 232 16.58 -15.78 8.83
C ALA A 232 15.30 -15.02 9.18
N LEU A 233 14.67 -15.43 10.28
CA LEU A 233 13.62 -14.69 10.96
C LEU A 233 14.20 -14.07 12.23
N ALA A 234 14.15 -12.74 12.32
CA ALA A 234 14.43 -11.99 13.53
C ALA A 234 13.16 -11.26 13.98
N LEU A 235 12.70 -11.53 15.20
CA LEU A 235 11.56 -10.87 15.82
C LEU A 235 12.00 -10.31 17.17
N THR A 236 11.92 -9.00 17.32
CA THR A 236 12.19 -8.29 18.56
C THR A 236 10.95 -7.53 18.99
N SER A 237 10.46 -7.84 20.19
CA SER A 237 9.43 -7.11 20.93
C SER A 237 10.14 -6.40 22.09
N THR A 238 10.61 -5.18 21.87
CA THR A 238 11.57 -4.47 22.74
C THR A 238 11.07 -4.35 24.17
N ASN A 239 9.84 -3.85 24.32
CA ASN A 239 9.17 -3.57 25.58
C ASN A 239 7.82 -4.31 25.68
N GLY A 240 7.64 -5.41 24.94
CA GLY A 240 6.41 -6.19 24.95
C GLY A 240 6.58 -7.70 25.06
N ASP A 241 5.43 -8.37 25.10
CA ASP A 241 5.32 -9.82 25.06
C ASP A 241 5.18 -10.31 23.61
N LEU A 242 5.69 -11.52 23.34
CA LEU A 242 5.38 -12.29 22.14
C LEU A 242 4.36 -13.39 22.49
N VAL A 243 3.19 -13.34 21.86
CA VAL A 243 2.12 -14.33 22.02
C VAL A 243 1.90 -15.05 20.70
N ASN A 244 2.19 -16.35 20.67
CA ASN A 244 1.89 -17.24 19.54
C ASN A 244 0.83 -18.27 19.93
N SER A 245 -0.43 -18.05 19.54
CA SER A 245 -1.59 -18.80 20.03
C SER A 245 -2.32 -19.51 18.91
N ASN A 246 -2.23 -20.85 18.86
CA ASN A 246 -2.80 -21.64 17.76
C ASN A 246 -2.36 -21.09 16.38
N ALA A 247 -1.09 -20.74 16.24
CA ALA A 247 -0.52 -20.13 15.05
C ALA A 247 0.92 -20.63 14.83
N THR A 248 1.51 -20.32 13.68
CA THR A 248 2.86 -20.79 13.31
C THR A 248 3.81 -19.62 13.13
N ILE A 249 4.98 -19.73 13.77
CA ILE A 249 6.15 -18.90 13.50
C ILE A 249 7.24 -19.84 13.00
N GLU A 250 7.74 -19.65 11.79
CA GLU A 250 8.77 -20.52 11.23
C GLU A 250 9.79 -19.78 10.38
N SER A 251 10.96 -20.39 10.27
CA SER A 251 11.94 -20.04 9.27
C SER A 251 12.61 -21.29 8.73
N VAL A 252 13.24 -21.18 7.57
CA VAL A 252 14.10 -22.26 7.06
C VAL A 252 15.42 -22.24 7.84
N THR A 253 16.17 -21.13 7.84
CA THR A 253 17.52 -21.19 8.43
C THR A 253 17.56 -20.97 9.94
N ASN A 254 17.17 -19.79 10.42
CA ASN A 254 17.39 -19.39 11.81
C ASN A 254 16.22 -18.56 12.32
N THR A 255 15.69 -18.91 13.49
CA THR A 255 14.63 -18.15 14.18
C THR A 255 15.19 -17.53 15.46
N THR A 256 15.24 -16.19 15.52
CA THR A 256 15.61 -15.41 16.72
C THR A 256 14.41 -14.65 17.25
N LEU A 257 14.01 -14.92 18.50
CA LEU A 257 12.86 -14.28 19.15
C LEU A 257 13.31 -13.58 20.44
N ASN A 258 13.20 -12.26 20.49
CA ASN A 258 13.48 -11.44 21.67
C ASN A 258 12.18 -10.79 22.15
N SER A 259 11.81 -10.99 23.42
CA SER A 259 10.62 -10.39 24.05
C SER A 259 10.77 -10.38 25.56
N GLN A 260 9.96 -9.60 26.28
CA GLN A 260 9.90 -9.69 27.75
C GLN A 260 9.37 -11.05 28.20
N LYS A 261 8.34 -11.55 27.51
CA LYS A 261 7.77 -12.88 27.73
C LYS A 261 7.31 -13.50 26.42
N LEU A 262 7.70 -14.75 26.21
CA LEU A 262 7.16 -15.60 25.17
C LEU A 262 6.06 -16.50 25.73
N THR A 263 4.84 -16.40 25.19
CA THR A 263 3.76 -17.35 25.41
C THR A 263 3.47 -18.08 24.12
N ASN A 264 3.72 -19.39 24.07
CA ASN A 264 3.47 -20.22 22.89
C ASN A 264 2.49 -21.35 23.21
N SER A 265 1.36 -21.37 22.51
CA SER A 265 0.45 -22.52 22.41
C SER A 265 0.27 -23.00 20.96
N GLY A 266 1.02 -22.43 20.01
CA GLY A 266 1.12 -22.86 18.62
C GLY A 266 2.45 -23.55 18.30
N LYS A 267 2.95 -23.34 17.07
CA LYS A 267 4.23 -23.89 16.58
C LYS A 267 5.27 -22.78 16.42
N ILE A 268 6.50 -23.09 16.82
CA ILE A 268 7.69 -22.27 16.54
C ILE A 268 8.76 -23.20 15.99
N LEU A 269 9.25 -22.96 14.77
CA LEU A 269 10.16 -23.85 14.04
C LEU A 269 11.35 -23.09 13.43
N ALA A 270 12.46 -23.81 13.24
CA ALA A 270 13.55 -23.49 12.33
C ALA A 270 13.89 -24.80 11.60
N GLN A 271 13.87 -24.81 10.26
CA GLN A 271 13.88 -26.02 9.44
C GLN A 271 15.08 -26.05 8.48
N ASP A 272 16.16 -26.71 8.89
CA ASP A 272 17.29 -27.05 8.00
C ASP A 272 16.97 -28.18 7.01
#